data_AF-K0ZLG5-F1
#
_entry.id   AF-K0ZLG5-F1
#
_cell.length_a   1.000
_cell.length_b   1.000
_cell.length_c   1.000
_cell.angle_alpha   90.00
_cell.angle_beta   90.00
_cell.angle_gamma   90.00
#
_symmetry.space_group_name_H-M   'P 1'
#
loop_
_entity.id
_entity.type
_entity.pdbx_description
1 polymer ?
#
loop_
_entity_poly.entity_id
_entity_poly.type
_entity_poly.pdbx_seq_one_letter_code
_entity_poly.pdbx_strand_id
1 'polypeptide(L)'
;YGIDIQTRQELIAANHTVEETRQIIGADSLTYLSIDGLIDSIGIETDAPNGGLCVAYFDGDYPTPLYDYEEDYRRSLDEKTSFYK
;
A
#
# COMPACT_ATOMS: atom_id res chain seq x y z
N TYR A 1 3.63 -2.92 -13.80
CA TYR A 1 2.29 -2.29 -13.79
C TYR A 1 2.27 -0.83 -14.22
N GLY A 2 3.43 -0.16 -14.39
CA GLY A 2 3.55 1.05 -15.22
C GLY A 2 3.19 2.38 -14.56
N ILE A 3 2.77 2.37 -13.29
CA ILE A 3 2.56 3.58 -12.49
C ILE A 3 3.87 3.94 -11.80
N ASP A 4 4.28 5.20 -11.92
CA ASP A 4 5.43 5.75 -11.20
C ASP A 4 5.06 6.01 -9.73
N ILE A 5 5.71 5.28 -8.83
CA ILE A 5 5.51 5.35 -7.38
C ILE A 5 6.89 5.34 -6.72
N GLN A 6 7.03 6.08 -5.62
CA GLN A 6 8.25 6.13 -4.82
C GLN A 6 8.61 4.75 -4.25
N THR A 7 9.87 4.61 -3.83
CA THR A 7 10.34 3.37 -3.20
C THR A 7 9.64 3.13 -1.85
N ARG A 8 9.60 1.87 -1.39
CA ARG A 8 8.96 1.52 -0.11
C ARG A 8 9.52 2.32 1.08
N GLN A 9 10.81 2.66 1.06
CA GLN A 9 11.46 3.48 2.09
C GLN A 9 10.90 4.91 2.15
N GLU A 10 10.43 5.44 1.02
CA GLU A 10 9.89 6.80 0.89
C GLU A 10 8.38 6.86 1.18
N LEU A 11 7.70 5.72 1.24
CA LEU A 11 6.26 5.63 1.52
C LEU A 11 6.01 5.64 3.05
N ILE A 12 5.38 6.69 3.55
CA ILE A 12 5.08 6.85 5.00
C ILE A 12 4.29 5.66 5.57
N ALA A 13 3.24 5.21 4.86
CA ALA A 13 2.37 4.12 5.31
C ALA A 13 3.05 2.74 5.26
N ALA A 14 4.15 2.58 4.50
CA ALA A 14 4.93 1.35 4.53
C ALA A 14 5.81 1.25 5.79
N ASN A 15 6.07 2.38 6.45
CA ASN A 15 7.01 2.47 7.56
C ASN A 15 6.35 2.75 8.91
N HIS A 16 5.22 3.44 8.88
CA HIS A 16 4.51 3.93 10.06
C HIS A 16 3.09 3.41 10.13
N THR A 17 2.64 3.14 11.35
CA THR A 17 1.24 2.86 11.65
C THR A 17 0.36 4.09 11.38
N VAL A 18 -0.97 3.92 11.39
CA VAL A 18 -1.92 5.02 11.22
C VAL A 18 -1.72 6.09 12.30
N GLU A 19 -1.50 5.70 13.56
CA GLU A 19 -1.31 6.65 14.66
C GLU A 19 0.03 7.39 14.54
N GLU A 20 1.12 6.70 14.20
CA GLU A 20 2.40 7.35 13.95
C GLU A 20 2.31 8.34 12.78
N THR A 21 1.64 7.93 11.69
CA THR A 21 1.41 8.79 10.52
C THR A 21 0.60 10.03 10.89
N ARG A 22 -0.47 9.88 11.69
CA ARG A 22 -1.29 10.99 12.21
C ARG A 22 -0.43 12.00 12.96
N GLN A 23 0.47 11.52 13.82
CA GLN A 23 1.40 12.38 14.57
C GLN A 23 2.39 13.09 13.65
N ILE A 24 2.99 12.38 12.69
CA ILE A 24 3.98 12.92 11.75
C ILE A 24 3.38 14.07 10.93
N ILE A 25 2.15 13.93 10.45
CA ILE A 25 1.47 14.98 9.66
C ILE A 25 0.82 16.07 10.52
N GLY A 26 0.77 15.89 11.84
CA GLY A 26 0.19 16.86 12.78
C GLY A 26 -1.34 16.98 12.72
N ALA A 27 -2.04 15.91 12.32
CA ALA A 27 -3.51 15.92 12.22
C ALA A 27 -4.18 15.57 13.56
N ASP A 28 -5.37 16.10 13.83
CA ASP A 28 -6.16 15.72 15.01
C ASP A 28 -6.62 14.25 14.96
N SER A 29 -6.96 13.77 13.76
CA SER A 29 -7.40 12.40 13.50
C SER A 29 -6.96 11.95 12.10
N LEU A 30 -6.72 10.65 11.93
CA LEU A 30 -6.42 10.05 10.61
C LEU A 30 -7.09 8.68 10.51
N THR A 31 -7.70 8.42 9.36
CA THR A 31 -8.16 7.09 8.96
C THR A 31 -7.98 6.92 7.46
N TYR A 32 -7.83 5.67 7.02
CA TYR A 32 -7.76 5.32 5.60
C TYR A 32 -9.08 4.68 5.17
N LEU A 33 -9.46 4.88 3.90
CA LEU A 33 -10.51 4.07 3.29
C LEU A 33 -10.08 2.60 3.31
N SER A 34 -10.98 1.69 3.72
CA SER A 34 -10.69 0.25 3.66
C SER A 34 -10.59 -0.23 2.22
N ILE A 35 -9.82 -1.30 1.99
CA ILE A 35 -9.72 -1.93 0.66
C ILE A 35 -11.10 -2.41 0.20
N ASP A 36 -11.87 -3.06 1.08
CA ASP A 36 -13.24 -3.47 0.79
C ASP A 36 -14.13 -2.29 0.40
N GLY A 37 -14.05 -1.18 1.17
CA GLY A 37 -14.82 0.03 0.88
C GLY A 37 -14.42 0.69 -0.44
N LEU A 38 -13.14 0.63 -0.82
CA LEU A 38 -12.66 1.07 -2.13
C LEU A 38 -13.27 0.22 -3.25
N ILE A 39 -13.19 -1.11 -3.13
CA ILE A 39 -13.72 -2.05 -4.12
C ILE A 39 -15.23 -1.84 -4.30
N ASP A 40 -15.98 -1.79 -3.21
CA ASP A 40 -17.43 -1.59 -3.20
C ASP A 40 -17.81 -0.25 -3.83
N SER A 41 -17.04 0.81 -3.58
CA SER A 41 -17.31 2.15 -4.12
C SER A 41 -17.11 2.26 -5.63
N ILE A 42 -16.21 1.44 -6.20
CA ILE A 42 -15.98 1.36 -7.64
C ILE A 42 -17.11 0.58 -8.32
N GLY A 43 -17.63 -0.46 -7.66
CA GLY A 43 -18.91 -1.09 -8.04
C GLY A 43 -18.89 -1.85 -9.36
N ILE A 44 -17.76 -2.49 -9.72
CA ILE A 44 -17.69 -3.37 -10.88
C ILE A 44 -18.38 -4.70 -10.56
N GLU A 45 -19.37 -5.09 -11.38
CA GLU A 45 -20.04 -6.39 -11.26
C GLU A 45 -19.17 -7.51 -11.86
N THR A 46 -18.50 -8.27 -11.00
CA THR A 46 -17.66 -9.41 -11.37
C THR A 46 -17.50 -10.41 -10.22
N ASP A 47 -17.17 -11.65 -10.53
CA ASP A 47 -16.76 -12.69 -9.58
C ASP A 47 -15.22 -12.77 -9.41
N ALA A 48 -14.48 -11.93 -10.13
CA ALA A 48 -13.02 -11.86 -10.00
C ALA A 48 -12.62 -11.38 -8.58
N PRO A 49 -11.49 -11.87 -8.03
CA PRO A 49 -10.94 -11.38 -6.77
C PRO A 49 -10.79 -9.84 -6.77
N ASN A 50 -10.97 -9.23 -5.60
CA ASN A 50 -10.84 -7.79 -5.40
C ASN A 50 -11.71 -6.94 -6.35
N GLY A 51 -12.87 -7.45 -6.79
CA GLY A 51 -13.75 -6.77 -7.74
C GLY A 51 -13.11 -6.54 -9.11
N GLY A 52 -12.14 -7.38 -9.50
CA GLY A 52 -11.37 -7.23 -10.75
C GLY A 52 -10.30 -6.13 -10.70
N LEU A 53 -10.02 -5.58 -9.52
CA LEU A 53 -9.05 -4.50 -9.33
C LEU A 53 -7.68 -5.05 -8.90
N CYS A 54 -6.62 -4.40 -9.38
CA CYS A 54 -5.29 -4.58 -8.83
C CYS A 54 -5.14 -3.71 -7.58
N VAL A 55 -5.09 -4.33 -6.40
CA VAL A 55 -4.94 -3.66 -5.10
C VAL A 55 -3.58 -3.93 -4.44
N ALA A 56 -2.64 -4.50 -5.19
CA ALA A 56 -1.29 -4.89 -4.75
C ALA A 56 -0.49 -3.75 -4.09
N TYR A 57 -0.81 -2.49 -4.40
CA TYR A 57 -0.18 -1.32 -3.78
C TYR A 57 -0.64 -1.06 -2.33
N PHE A 58 -1.72 -1.70 -1.90
CA PHE A 58 -2.29 -1.57 -0.56
C PHE A 58 -2.01 -2.80 0.32
N ASP A 59 -2.12 -4.01 -0.25
CA ASP A 59 -1.96 -5.28 0.48
C ASP A 59 -0.63 -6.01 0.19
N GLY A 60 0.09 -5.60 -0.86
CA GLY A 60 1.33 -6.23 -1.29
C GLY A 60 1.15 -7.56 -2.04
N ASP A 61 -0.08 -7.97 -2.35
CA ASP A 61 -0.39 -9.22 -3.07
C ASP A 61 -0.51 -8.97 -4.57
N TYR A 62 0.57 -9.28 -5.29
CA TYR A 62 0.63 -9.07 -6.73
C TYR A 62 -0.01 -10.24 -7.50
N PRO A 63 -0.93 -9.99 -8.45
CA PRO A 63 -1.62 -11.05 -9.19
C PRO A 63 -0.73 -11.77 -10.22
N THR A 64 0.52 -11.33 -10.39
CA THR A 64 1.52 -12.01 -11.22
C THR A 64 2.86 -12.08 -10.49
N PRO A 65 3.74 -13.04 -10.81
CA PRO A 65 5.10 -13.09 -10.26
C PRO A 65 5.88 -11.78 -10.52
N LEU A 66 6.72 -11.38 -9.56
CA LEU A 66 7.58 -10.20 -9.72
C LEU A 66 8.90 -10.50 -10.43
N TYR A 67 9.22 -11.77 -10.70
CA TYR A 67 10.41 -12.22 -11.41
C TYR A 67 11.71 -11.64 -10.80
N ASP A 68 12.51 -10.93 -11.59
CA ASP A 68 13.77 -10.30 -11.19
C ASP A 68 13.60 -9.20 -10.14
N TYR A 69 12.38 -8.66 -9.98
CA TYR A 69 12.06 -7.68 -8.95
C TYR A 69 11.72 -8.30 -7.58
N GLU A 70 11.42 -9.62 -7.52
CA GLU A 70 10.98 -10.27 -6.28
C GLU A 70 12.00 -10.14 -5.15
N GLU A 71 13.30 -10.31 -5.45
CA GLU A 71 14.36 -10.23 -4.44
C GLU A 71 14.45 -8.84 -3.80
N ASP A 72 14.42 -7.79 -4.62
CA ASP A 72 14.46 -6.40 -4.17
C ASP A 72 13.21 -6.03 -3.38
N TYR A 73 12.04 -6.48 -3.84
CA TYR A 73 10.78 -6.31 -3.12
C TYR A 73 10.86 -6.93 -1.73
N ARG A 74 11.31 -8.18 -1.60
CA ARG A 74 11.43 -8.87 -0.31
C ARG A 74 12.42 -8.18 0.61
N ARG A 75 13.58 -7.76 0.10
CA ARG A 75 14.55 -6.98 0.89
C ARG A 75 13.94 -5.69 1.44
N SER A 76 13.10 -5.01 0.64
CA SER A 76 12.45 -3.77 1.08
C SER A 76 11.42 -3.96 2.22
N LEU A 77 10.89 -5.17 2.41
CA LEU A 77 9.94 -5.47 3.49
C LEU A 77 10.61 -5.45 4.86
N ASP A 78 11.90 -5.83 4.92
CA ASP A 78 12.70 -5.83 6.15
C ASP A 78 13.24 -4.43 6.50
N GLU A 79 13.16 -3.49 5.57
CA GLU A 79 13.61 -2.12 5.75
C GLU A 79 12.52 -1.27 6.45
N LYS A 80 12.95 -0.50 7.45
CA LYS A 80 12.13 0.47 8.17
C LYS A 80 12.83 1.82 8.21
N THR A 81 12.17 2.84 7.68
CA THR A 81 12.61 4.23 7.72
C THR A 81 11.76 5.00 8.72
N SER A 82 12.38 5.70 9.68
CA SER A 82 11.65 6.62 10.56
C SER A 82 11.57 8.01 9.93
N PHE A 83 10.38 8.58 9.91
CA PHE A 83 10.11 9.94 9.44
C PHE A 83 10.02 10.95 10.59
N TYR A 84 10.18 10.50 11.84
CA TYR A 84 10.38 11.38 12.99
C TYR A 84 11.74 12.07 12.87
N LYS A 85 11.75 13.40 12.98
CA LYS A 85 12.96 14.21 13.10
C LYS A 85 13.48 14.22 14.53
#